data_AF-A0A9D4SSP7-F1
#
_entry.id   AF-A0A9D4SSP7-F1
#
_cell.length_a   1.000
_cell.length_b   1.000
_cell.length_c   1.000
_cell.angle_alpha   90.00
_cell.angle_beta   90.00
_cell.angle_gamma   90.00
#
_symmetry.space_group_name_H-M   'P 1'
#
loop_
_entity.id
_entity.type
_entity.pdbx_description
1 polymer ?
#
loop_
_entity_poly.entity_id
_entity_poly.type
_entity_poly.pdbx_seq_one_letter_code
_entity_poly.pdbx_strand_id
1 'polypeptide(L)'
;MGIWEGVEWLGDAVIQSDTIRKIRLLKWHSTACDSFLRFADSGISANYALCSVDVDSEFPCSLWQAHWLTGVRETACRNSGYVARAAQFLNHARCDTPCAAALDRVYRHPALLAELSKVLSISEADAVVAVQQRFRSIEGMHSSCDWPVSSRCESRVSHVTTAVRSWTPSTSTAGLA
;
A
#
# COMPACT_ATOMS: atom_id res chain seq x y z
N MET A 1 -24.75 -13.94 -18.02
CA MET A 1 -23.66 -13.85 -17.05
C MET A 1 -24.10 -14.60 -15.80
N GLY A 2 -23.46 -15.73 -15.50
CA GLY A 2 -23.81 -16.54 -14.34
C GLY A 2 -23.46 -15.84 -13.03
N ILE A 3 -24.15 -16.15 -11.94
CA ILE A 3 -23.85 -15.61 -10.59
C ILE A 3 -22.36 -15.83 -10.23
N TRP A 4 -21.76 -16.92 -10.73
CA TRP A 4 -20.36 -17.29 -10.50
C TRP A 4 -19.34 -16.40 -11.24
N GLU A 5 -19.63 -15.99 -12.49
CA GLU A 5 -18.76 -15.08 -13.26
C GLU A 5 -18.68 -13.69 -12.61
N GLY A 6 -19.76 -13.25 -11.95
CA GLY A 6 -19.77 -11.97 -11.23
C GLY A 6 -18.92 -11.98 -9.95
N VAL A 7 -18.83 -13.13 -9.28
CA VAL A 7 -18.04 -13.28 -8.03
C VAL A 7 -16.55 -13.28 -8.32
N GLU A 8 -16.12 -13.98 -9.36
CA GLU A 8 -14.72 -14.02 -9.79
C GLU A 8 -14.25 -12.63 -10.25
N TRP A 9 -15.06 -11.96 -11.08
CA TRP A 9 -14.77 -10.59 -11.54
C TRP A 9 -14.62 -9.61 -10.37
N LEU A 10 -15.44 -9.73 -9.32
CA LEU A 10 -15.31 -8.90 -8.14
C LEU A 10 -14.02 -9.17 -7.37
N GLY A 11 -13.60 -10.43 -7.27
CA GLY A 11 -12.32 -10.81 -6.67
C GLY A 11 -11.14 -10.19 -7.40
N ASP A 12 -11.14 -10.26 -8.73
CA ASP A 12 -10.12 -9.62 -9.58
C ASP A 12 -10.11 -8.10 -9.39
N ALA A 13 -11.28 -7.46 -9.42
CA ALA A 13 -11.39 -6.01 -9.25
C ALA A 13 -10.87 -5.53 -7.88
N VAL A 14 -11.02 -6.37 -6.84
CA VAL A 14 -10.46 -6.09 -5.52
C VAL A 14 -8.94 -6.24 -5.52
N ILE A 15 -8.41 -7.34 -6.07
CA ILE A 15 -6.97 -7.63 -6.10
C ILE A 15 -6.21 -6.57 -6.92
N GLN A 16 -6.75 -6.19 -8.07
CA GLN A 16 -6.11 -5.29 -9.02
C GLN A 16 -6.33 -3.81 -8.69
N SER A 17 -7.01 -3.50 -7.58
CA SER A 17 -7.33 -2.13 -7.24
C SER A 17 -6.08 -1.30 -6.94
N ASP A 18 -6.03 -0.12 -7.55
CA ASP A 18 -5.07 0.95 -7.29
C ASP A 18 -5.64 2.05 -6.37
N THR A 19 -6.95 2.00 -6.13
CA THR A 19 -7.71 2.92 -5.26
C THR A 19 -8.06 2.23 -3.95
N ILE A 20 -8.06 2.99 -2.84
CA ILE A 20 -8.37 2.42 -1.53
C ILE A 20 -9.76 1.82 -1.51
N ARG A 21 -9.85 0.56 -1.08
CA ARG A 21 -11.12 -0.15 -0.92
C ARG A 21 -11.39 -0.49 0.53
N LYS A 22 -12.65 -0.25 0.89
CA LYS A 22 -13.31 -0.85 2.05
C LYS A 22 -14.23 -1.94 1.51
N ILE A 23 -13.97 -3.19 1.85
CA ILE A 23 -14.82 -4.29 1.40
C ILE A 23 -15.88 -4.52 2.47
N ARG A 24 -17.14 -4.54 2.05
CA ARG A 24 -18.25 -4.90 2.93
C ARG A 24 -18.93 -6.13 2.36
N LEU A 25 -18.73 -7.28 3.00
CA LEU A 25 -19.39 -8.53 2.64
C LEU A 25 -20.64 -8.65 3.51
N LEU A 26 -21.77 -8.12 3.01
CA LEU A 26 -23.03 -8.08 3.75
C LEU A 26 -23.98 -9.17 3.25
N LYS A 27 -24.38 -10.10 4.13
CA LYS A 27 -25.45 -11.09 3.85
C LYS A 27 -25.20 -11.95 2.61
N TRP A 28 -23.94 -12.34 2.39
CA TRP A 28 -23.59 -13.22 1.27
C TRP A 28 -24.03 -14.66 1.54
N HIS A 29 -24.55 -15.33 0.50
CA HIS A 29 -24.76 -16.78 0.54
C HIS A 29 -23.40 -17.49 0.72
N SER A 30 -23.35 -18.53 1.55
CA SER A 30 -22.11 -19.19 1.97
C SER A 30 -21.24 -19.65 0.78
N THR A 31 -21.85 -20.21 -0.26
CA THR A 31 -21.14 -20.69 -1.45
C THR A 31 -20.57 -19.56 -2.32
N ALA A 32 -21.27 -18.42 -2.43
CA ALA A 32 -20.75 -17.26 -3.15
C ALA A 32 -19.60 -16.60 -2.38
N CYS A 33 -19.73 -16.55 -1.04
CA CYS A 33 -18.67 -16.10 -0.15
C CYS A 33 -17.42 -16.98 -0.31
N ASP A 34 -17.57 -18.30 -0.23
CA ASP A 34 -16.44 -19.23 -0.36
C ASP A 34 -15.73 -19.11 -1.73
N SER A 35 -16.49 -18.97 -2.82
CA SER A 35 -15.91 -18.76 -4.15
C SER A 35 -15.15 -17.43 -4.25
N PHE A 36 -15.73 -16.34 -3.74
CA PHE A 36 -15.07 -15.03 -3.69
C PHE A 36 -13.74 -15.12 -2.93
N LEU A 37 -13.78 -15.71 -1.73
CA LEU A 37 -12.64 -15.78 -0.83
C LEU A 37 -11.51 -16.62 -1.42
N ARG A 38 -11.83 -17.78 -2.02
CA ARG A 38 -10.82 -18.62 -2.70
C ARG A 38 -10.12 -17.87 -3.83
N PHE A 39 -10.86 -17.08 -4.58
CA PHE A 39 -10.29 -16.32 -5.69
C PHE A 39 -9.47 -15.12 -5.19
N ALA A 40 -9.96 -14.41 -4.17
CA ALA A 40 -9.29 -13.24 -3.61
C ALA A 40 -8.02 -13.57 -2.79
N ASP A 41 -7.91 -14.80 -2.27
CA ASP A 41 -6.82 -15.25 -1.38
C ASP A 41 -5.42 -15.06 -2.00
N SER A 42 -5.23 -15.45 -3.26
CA SER A 42 -3.91 -15.46 -3.90
C SER A 42 -3.28 -14.07 -4.10
N GLY A 43 -4.06 -13.00 -3.99
CA GLY A 43 -3.61 -11.63 -4.23
C GLY A 43 -3.66 -10.70 -3.01
N ILE A 44 -4.28 -11.15 -1.90
CA ILE A 44 -4.64 -10.23 -0.82
C ILE A 44 -3.43 -9.64 -0.10
N SER A 45 -2.40 -10.46 0.13
CA SER A 45 -1.18 -10.04 0.83
C SER A 45 -0.38 -8.99 0.03
N ALA A 46 -0.51 -8.96 -1.29
CA ALA A 46 0.13 -7.96 -2.15
C ALA A 46 -0.72 -6.71 -2.35
N ASN A 47 -1.95 -6.67 -1.81
CA ASN A 47 -2.90 -5.59 -2.04
C ASN A 47 -2.61 -4.39 -1.13
N TYR A 48 -2.12 -3.29 -1.72
CA TYR A 48 -1.86 -2.02 -1.02
C TYR A 48 -3.07 -1.08 -1.00
N ALA A 49 -4.10 -1.39 -1.77
CA ALA A 49 -5.37 -0.67 -1.81
C ALA A 49 -6.34 -1.09 -0.70
N LEU A 50 -6.13 -2.25 -0.07
CA LEU A 50 -7.01 -2.71 0.98
C LEU A 50 -6.82 -1.92 2.28
N CYS A 51 -7.89 -1.30 2.77
CA CYS A 51 -7.87 -0.48 3.99
C CYS A 51 -8.73 -1.03 5.12
N SER A 52 -9.92 -1.55 4.83
CA SER A 52 -10.74 -2.22 5.84
C SER A 52 -11.64 -3.29 5.21
N VAL A 53 -12.02 -4.27 6.01
CA VAL A 53 -13.01 -5.27 5.62
C VAL A 53 -13.99 -5.47 6.76
N ASP A 54 -15.27 -5.30 6.43
CA ASP A 54 -16.39 -5.59 7.31
C ASP A 54 -17.13 -6.80 6.74
N VAL A 55 -17.32 -7.81 7.58
CA VAL A 55 -18.10 -9.00 7.21
C VAL A 55 -19.27 -9.11 8.15
N ASP A 56 -20.45 -9.11 7.56
CA ASP A 56 -21.71 -9.38 8.24
C ASP A 56 -22.27 -10.67 7.64
N SER A 57 -21.95 -11.79 8.28
CA SER A 57 -22.38 -13.12 7.83
C SER A 57 -23.62 -13.58 8.60
N GLU A 58 -24.67 -13.95 7.87
CA GLU A 58 -25.86 -14.59 8.45
C GLU A 58 -25.57 -16.04 8.92
N PHE A 59 -24.41 -16.58 8.55
CA PHE A 59 -24.00 -17.96 8.81
C PHE A 59 -22.66 -18.03 9.57
N PRO A 60 -22.42 -19.08 10.36
CA PRO A 60 -21.16 -19.26 11.07
C PRO A 60 -19.98 -19.36 10.10
N CYS A 61 -18.95 -18.57 10.38
CA CYS A 61 -17.75 -18.45 9.58
C CYS A 61 -16.99 -19.79 9.57
N SER A 62 -16.65 -20.33 8.39
CA SER A 62 -15.82 -21.53 8.31
C SER A 62 -14.37 -21.22 8.75
N LEU A 63 -13.59 -22.21 9.20
CA LEU A 63 -12.18 -22.01 9.56
C LEU A 63 -11.36 -21.39 8.42
N TRP A 64 -11.69 -21.76 7.18
CA TRP A 64 -11.10 -21.18 5.99
C TRP A 64 -11.42 -19.69 5.85
N GLN A 65 -12.70 -19.32 6.01
CA GLN A 65 -13.13 -17.93 5.97
C GLN A 65 -12.46 -17.10 7.08
N ALA A 66 -12.32 -17.65 8.28
CA ALA A 66 -11.63 -17.00 9.39
C ALA A 66 -10.14 -16.75 9.11
N HIS A 67 -9.45 -17.70 8.46
CA HIS A 67 -8.06 -17.54 8.05
C HIS A 67 -7.91 -16.40 7.03
N TRP A 68 -8.75 -16.40 5.99
CA TRP A 68 -8.73 -15.35 4.98
C TRP A 68 -9.01 -13.97 5.58
N LEU A 69 -10.01 -13.86 6.47
CA LEU A 69 -10.32 -12.61 7.17
C LEU A 69 -9.18 -12.11 8.03
N THR A 70 -8.43 -13.03 8.62
CA THR A 70 -7.21 -12.69 9.38
C THR A 70 -6.16 -12.11 8.44
N GLY A 71 -5.88 -12.74 7.29
CA GLY A 71 -4.89 -12.25 6.31
C GLY A 71 -5.27 -10.88 5.71
N VAL A 72 -6.55 -10.66 5.48
CA VAL A 72 -7.12 -9.35 5.11
C VAL A 72 -6.85 -8.29 6.17
N ARG A 73 -7.15 -8.61 7.44
CA ARG A 73 -6.96 -7.68 8.55
C ARG A 73 -5.49 -7.34 8.74
N GLU A 74 -4.61 -8.33 8.64
CA GLU A 74 -3.16 -8.15 8.68
C GLU A 74 -2.67 -7.24 7.54
N THR A 75 -3.19 -7.44 6.33
CA THR A 75 -2.89 -6.59 5.17
C THR A 75 -3.31 -5.14 5.42
N ALA A 76 -4.53 -4.93 5.91
CA ALA A 76 -5.02 -3.60 6.27
C ALA A 76 -4.15 -2.95 7.36
N CYS A 77 -3.87 -3.66 8.46
CA CYS A 77 -3.02 -3.16 9.54
C CYS A 77 -1.61 -2.80 9.05
N ARG A 78 -1.02 -3.63 8.18
CA ARG A 78 0.28 -3.36 7.56
C ARG A 78 0.25 -2.08 6.72
N ASN A 79 -0.76 -1.93 5.86
CA ASN A 79 -0.90 -0.77 4.98
C ASN A 79 -1.08 0.52 5.80
N SER A 80 -1.95 0.51 6.83
CA SER A 80 -2.08 1.62 7.77
C SER A 80 -0.78 1.90 8.52
N GLY A 81 -0.03 0.87 8.88
CA GLY A 81 1.29 0.99 9.50
C GLY A 81 2.31 1.71 8.60
N TYR A 82 2.29 1.46 7.29
CA TYR A 82 3.14 2.21 6.35
C TYR A 82 2.76 3.68 6.29
N VAL A 83 1.47 3.99 6.18
CA VAL A 83 0.96 5.38 6.14
C VAL A 83 1.32 6.12 7.43
N ALA A 84 1.09 5.51 8.60
CA ALA A 84 1.40 6.11 9.89
C ALA A 84 2.90 6.44 10.03
N ARG A 85 3.77 5.52 9.62
CA ARG A 85 5.23 5.74 9.65
C ARG A 85 5.67 6.80 8.65
N ALA A 86 5.11 6.82 7.44
CA ALA A 86 5.39 7.85 6.46
C ALA A 86 4.97 9.24 6.96
N ALA A 87 3.78 9.35 7.57
CA ALA A 87 3.30 10.59 8.17
C ALA A 87 4.20 11.06 9.32
N GLN A 88 4.61 10.14 10.21
CA GLN A 88 5.56 10.44 11.29
C GLN A 88 6.91 10.93 10.75
N PHE A 89 7.40 10.29 9.68
CA PHE A 89 8.65 10.67 9.03
C PHE A 89 8.58 12.08 8.44
N LEU A 90 7.47 12.41 7.76
CA LEU A 90 7.23 13.75 7.22
C LEU A 90 7.13 14.80 8.33
N ASN A 91 6.48 14.48 9.46
CA ASN A 91 6.31 15.36 10.61
C ASN A 91 7.52 15.42 11.57
N HIS A 92 8.71 14.96 11.13
CA HIS A 92 10.00 15.13 11.81
C HIS A 92 10.23 14.24 13.05
N ALA A 93 9.49 13.15 13.20
CA ALA A 93 9.52 12.36 14.44
C ALA A 93 10.73 11.41 14.58
N ARG A 94 11.30 10.89 13.47
CA ARG A 94 12.52 10.05 13.45
C ARG A 94 12.87 9.65 12.02
N CYS A 95 14.17 9.64 11.69
CA CYS A 95 14.66 9.04 10.45
C CYS A 95 15.32 7.69 10.73
N ASP A 96 14.55 6.61 10.65
CA ASP A 96 15.05 5.25 10.74
C ASP A 96 14.73 4.43 9.48
N THR A 97 15.45 3.32 9.30
CA THR A 97 15.31 2.44 8.13
C THR A 97 13.86 1.97 7.93
N PRO A 98 13.10 1.57 8.97
CA PRO A 98 11.71 1.20 8.81
C PRO A 98 10.79 2.33 8.31
N CYS A 99 11.00 3.58 8.75
CA CYS A 99 10.21 4.72 8.27
C CYS A 99 10.58 5.12 6.84
N ALA A 100 11.86 5.07 6.48
CA ALA A 100 12.29 5.30 5.10
C ALA A 100 11.72 4.24 4.12
N ALA A 101 11.73 2.97 4.52
CA ALA A 101 11.12 1.89 3.73
C ALA A 101 9.59 2.04 3.64
N ALA A 102 8.93 2.52 4.68
CA ALA A 102 7.50 2.83 4.65
C ALA A 102 7.21 4.00 3.69
N LEU A 103 8.01 5.06 3.72
CA LEU A 103 7.90 6.20 2.82
C LEU A 103 8.06 5.80 1.35
N ASP A 104 9.04 4.94 1.03
CA ASP A 104 9.26 4.39 -0.33
C ASP A 104 8.06 3.57 -0.80
N ARG A 105 7.51 2.71 0.06
CA ARG A 105 6.28 1.96 -0.26
C ARG A 105 5.09 2.88 -0.50
N VAL A 106 4.89 3.89 0.34
CA VAL A 106 3.79 4.85 0.18
C VAL A 106 3.93 5.64 -1.11
N TYR A 107 5.15 6.06 -1.46
CA TYR A 107 5.43 6.78 -2.70
C TYR A 107 5.13 5.96 -3.96
N ARG A 108 5.43 4.65 -3.93
CA ARG A 108 5.25 3.75 -5.09
C ARG A 108 3.79 3.33 -5.31
N HIS A 109 2.93 3.47 -4.32
CA HIS A 109 1.56 2.96 -4.38
C HIS A 109 0.53 4.09 -4.27
N PRO A 110 -0.20 4.42 -5.36
CA PRO A 110 -1.19 5.51 -5.39
C PRO A 110 -2.22 5.45 -4.26
N ALA A 111 -2.74 4.25 -3.95
CA ALA A 111 -3.63 4.03 -2.81
C ALA A 111 -3.04 4.48 -1.47
N LEU A 112 -1.78 4.13 -1.18
CA LEU A 112 -1.17 4.52 0.10
C LEU A 112 -0.89 6.02 0.14
N LEU A 113 -0.51 6.61 -0.99
CA LEU A 113 -0.26 8.03 -1.14
C LEU A 113 -1.55 8.86 -0.93
N ALA A 114 -2.68 8.37 -1.46
CA ALA A 114 -3.99 8.98 -1.26
C ALA A 114 -4.48 8.87 0.20
N GLU A 115 -4.13 7.81 0.94
CA GLU A 115 -4.39 7.80 2.39
C GLU A 115 -3.46 8.73 3.15
N LEU A 116 -2.19 8.82 2.75
CA LEU A 116 -1.24 9.73 3.36
C LEU A 116 -1.70 11.19 3.24
N SER A 117 -2.20 11.60 2.06
CA SER A 117 -2.72 12.96 1.84
C SER A 117 -3.89 13.29 2.79
N LYS A 118 -4.82 12.34 2.97
CA LYS A 118 -5.93 12.46 3.93
C LYS A 118 -5.43 12.57 5.37
N VAL A 119 -4.50 11.71 5.78
CA VAL A 119 -3.93 11.71 7.15
C VAL A 119 -3.23 13.04 7.45
N LEU A 120 -2.52 13.60 6.47
CA LEU A 120 -1.83 14.88 6.60
C LEU A 120 -2.75 16.09 6.35
N SER A 121 -3.98 15.87 5.89
CA SER A 121 -4.93 16.92 5.51
C SER A 121 -4.37 17.89 4.45
N ILE A 122 -3.68 17.34 3.44
CA ILE A 122 -3.10 18.09 2.31
C ILE A 122 -3.57 17.50 0.98
N SER A 123 -3.32 18.20 -0.14
CA SER A 123 -3.62 17.65 -1.46
C SER A 123 -2.69 16.47 -1.79
N GLU A 124 -3.12 15.57 -2.68
CA GLU A 124 -2.25 14.47 -3.14
C GLU A 124 -0.98 14.98 -3.83
N ALA A 125 -1.07 16.08 -4.58
CA ALA A 125 0.08 16.73 -5.19
C ALA A 125 1.08 17.23 -4.14
N ASP A 126 0.59 17.86 -3.06
CA ASP A 126 1.43 18.31 -1.96
C ASP A 126 2.05 17.14 -1.20
N ALA A 127 1.32 16.02 -1.06
CA ALA A 127 1.86 14.80 -0.46
C ALA A 127 3.01 14.24 -1.30
N VAL A 128 2.90 14.20 -2.63
CA VAL A 128 4.00 13.82 -3.54
C VAL A 128 5.21 14.73 -3.31
N VAL A 129 5.00 16.04 -3.31
CA VAL A 129 6.08 17.01 -3.13
C VAL A 129 6.75 16.84 -1.78
N ALA A 130 5.99 16.68 -0.70
CA ALA A 130 6.51 16.48 0.65
C ALA A 130 7.36 15.20 0.75
N VAL A 131 6.89 14.10 0.16
CA VAL A 131 7.61 12.83 0.11
C VAL A 131 8.92 12.97 -0.68
N GLN A 132 8.87 13.59 -1.87
CA GLN A 132 10.06 13.83 -2.70
C GLN A 132 11.08 14.75 -2.03
N GLN A 133 10.62 15.83 -1.40
CA GLN A 133 11.49 16.74 -0.63
C GLN A 133 12.17 15.98 0.51
N ARG A 134 11.47 15.07 1.18
CA ARG A 134 12.08 14.23 2.20
C ARG A 134 13.08 13.21 1.67
N PHE A 135 12.85 12.59 0.52
CA PHE A 135 13.89 11.76 -0.10
C PHE A 135 15.16 12.55 -0.39
N ARG A 136 15.03 13.76 -0.96
CA ARG A 136 16.18 14.64 -1.21
C ARG A 136 16.90 15.05 0.09
N SER A 137 16.16 15.25 1.18
CA SER A 137 16.75 15.52 2.49
C SER A 137 17.56 14.34 3.04
N ILE A 138 17.13 13.09 2.79
CA ILE A 138 17.88 11.89 3.15
C ILE A 138 19.15 11.78 2.30
N GLU A 139 19.02 11.96 0.98
CA GLU A 139 20.17 11.96 0.07
C GLU A 139 21.18 13.07 0.42
N GLY A 140 20.69 14.26 0.76
CA GLY A 140 21.53 15.39 1.19
C GLY A 140 22.28 15.14 2.50
N MET A 141 21.74 14.32 3.41
CA MET A 141 22.48 13.86 4.61
C MET A 141 23.61 12.89 4.25
N HIS A 142 23.45 12.06 3.22
CA HIS A 142 24.51 11.19 2.73
C HIS A 142 25.63 11.96 2.01
N SER A 143 25.30 13.08 1.34
CA SER A 143 26.30 13.95 0.68
C SER A 143 27.08 14.85 1.63
N SER A 144 26.61 15.04 2.86
CA SER A 144 27.27 15.85 3.89
C SER A 144 28.06 15.03 4.92
N CYS A 145 28.05 13.70 4.79
CA CYS A 145 28.85 12.79 5.61
C CYS A 145 30.16 12.40 4.90
N ASP A 146 31.12 13.32 4.84
CA ASP A 146 32.55 13.00 4.67
C ASP A 146 33.12 12.44 6.00
N TRP A 147 32.56 11.32 6.48
CA TRP A 147 33.15 10.53 7.56
C TRP A 147 33.68 9.22 6.97
N PRO A 148 34.85 8.72 7.42
CA PRO A 148 35.53 7.62 6.78
C PRO A 148 34.64 6.37 6.84
N VAL A 149 34.19 5.94 5.66
CA VAL A 149 33.27 4.83 5.46
C VAL A 149 33.98 3.51 5.82
N SER A 150 33.49 2.82 6.84
CA SER A 150 33.83 1.42 7.07
C SER A 150 33.14 0.56 6.01
N SER A 151 33.92 -0.30 5.34
CA SER A 151 33.62 -1.11 4.15
C SER A 151 32.42 -2.07 4.22
N ARG A 152 31.61 -2.04 5.29
CA ARG A 152 30.40 -2.87 5.42
C ARG A 152 29.12 -2.25 4.86
N CYS A 153 29.11 -0.95 4.54
CA CYS A 153 27.90 -0.25 4.09
C CYS A 153 27.71 -0.22 2.56
N GLU A 154 28.73 -0.50 1.76
CA GLU A 154 28.69 -0.28 0.30
C GLU A 154 27.68 -1.17 -0.43
N SER A 155 27.51 -2.44 -0.02
CA SER A 155 26.62 -3.37 -0.76
C SER A 155 25.12 -3.08 -0.61
N ARG A 156 24.67 -2.33 0.41
CA ARG A 156 23.23 -2.08 0.63
C ARG A 156 22.77 -0.70 0.12
N VAL A 157 23.68 0.25 -0.01
CA VAL A 157 23.38 1.61 -0.46
C VAL A 157 23.15 1.66 -1.98
N SER A 158 23.87 0.85 -2.77
CA SER A 158 23.69 0.79 -4.23
C SER A 158 22.29 0.34 -4.68
N HIS A 159 21.58 -0.46 -3.90
CA HIS A 159 20.24 -0.92 -4.29
C HIS A 159 19.17 0.18 -4.19
N VAL A 160 19.32 1.12 -3.26
CA VAL A 160 18.34 2.20 -3.04
C VAL A 160 18.57 3.35 -4.02
N THR A 161 19.82 3.73 -4.27
CA THR A 161 20.16 4.84 -5.18
C THR A 161 19.91 4.48 -6.66
N THR A 162 20.09 3.22 -7.04
CA THR A 162 19.81 2.77 -8.43
C THR A 162 18.32 2.83 -8.76
N ALA A 163 17.44 2.57 -7.79
CA ALA A 163 15.99 2.60 -8.00
C ALA A 163 15.41 4.02 -8.17
N VAL A 164 16.04 5.04 -7.57
CA VAL A 164 15.62 6.45 -7.68
C VAL A 164 16.06 7.07 -9.01
N ARG A 165 17.23 6.67 -9.54
CA ARG A 165 17.75 7.20 -10.81
C ARG A 165 17.02 6.71 -12.07
N SER A 166 16.26 5.62 -12.00
CA SER A 166 15.65 4.99 -13.18
C SER A 166 14.18 5.34 -13.41
N TRP A 167 13.57 6.26 -12.66
CA TRP A 167 12.14 6.53 -12.78
C TRP A 167 11.82 7.91 -13.36
N THR A 168 11.31 7.91 -14.59
CA THR A 168 10.60 9.04 -15.20
C THR A 168 9.10 8.93 -14.89
N PRO A 169 8.45 9.99 -14.38
CA PRO A 169 7.01 9.98 -14.17
C PRO A 169 6.28 9.86 -15.52
N SER A 170 5.47 8.81 -15.69
CA SER A 170 4.52 8.71 -16.79
C SER A 170 3.38 9.69 -16.57
N THR A 171 3.48 10.87 -17.18
CA THR A 171 2.34 11.76 -17.39
C THR A 171 1.35 11.10 -18.33
N SER A 172 0.34 10.42 -17.77
CA SER A 172 -0.83 9.99 -18.54
C SER A 172 -1.74 11.19 -18.79
N THR A 173 -1.49 11.87 -19.90
CA THR A 173 -2.46 12.77 -20.52
C THR A 173 -3.52 11.91 -21.20
N ALA A 174 -4.69 11.78 -20.60
CA ALA A 174 -5.89 11.28 -21.23
C ALA A 174 -7.05 12.11 -20.68
N GLY A 175 -7.90 12.77 -21.45
CA GLY A 175 -8.06 12.92 -22.89
C GLY A 175 -9.34 13.74 -23.02
N LEU A 176 -9.23 14.94 -23.59
CA LEU A 176 -10.39 15.73 -24.00
C LEU A 176 -11.02 15.03 -25.20
N ALA A 177 -12.24 14.54 -25.02
CA ALA A 177 -13.23 14.34 -26.06
C ALA A 177 -14.62 14.51 -25.43
#